data_AF-A0A1V6E9M4-F1
#
_entry.id   AF-A0A1V6E9M4-F1
#
_cell.length_a   1.000
_cell.length_b   1.000
_cell.length_c   1.000
_cell.angle_alpha   90.00
_cell.angle_beta   90.00
_cell.angle_gamma   90.00
#
_symmetry.space_group_name_H-M   'P 1'
#
loop_
_entity.id
_entity.type
_entity.pdbx_description
1 polymer ?
#
loop_
_entity_poly.entity_id
_entity_poly.type
_entity_poly.pdbx_seq_one_letter_code
_entity_poly.pdbx_strand_id
1 'polypeptide(L)'
;MIAAAQKNPPQAGGQDEGQNGLSVYSISNKQKAVKSRIIRLRQSWHLEIADFQSFAIFIARLYLEYAPPDVRAQFMGAPSQTPHKTVELAETFLLLYGTAEEQVKITEGQYSLTDLWSAAIQLAGGAE
;
A
#
# COMPACT_ATOMS: atom_id res chain seq x y z
N MET A 1 -67.70 -0.52 8.08
CA MET A 1 -67.30 0.23 9.28
C MET A 1 -66.38 -0.63 10.13
N ILE A 2 -65.38 -0.03 10.79
CA ILE A 2 -64.84 -0.31 12.14
C ILE A 2 -64.73 -1.79 12.59
N ALA A 3 -63.66 -2.35 13.18
CA ALA A 3 -62.19 -2.12 13.32
C ALA A 3 -61.72 -2.91 14.59
N ALA A 4 -60.47 -3.43 14.57
CA ALA A 4 -59.69 -3.95 15.73
C ALA A 4 -60.31 -5.18 16.50
N ALA A 5 -59.59 -5.99 17.31
CA ALA A 5 -58.21 -6.06 17.83
C ALA A 5 -57.94 -7.55 18.26
N GLN A 6 -56.82 -8.06 18.81
CA GLN A 6 -55.41 -7.66 19.02
C GLN A 6 -54.62 -8.91 19.52
N LYS A 7 -53.34 -9.14 19.14
CA LYS A 7 -52.40 -9.90 20.02
C LYS A 7 -50.89 -9.70 19.74
N ASN A 8 -50.39 -8.57 20.26
CA ASN A 8 -49.04 -8.24 20.80
C ASN A 8 -47.71 -8.54 20.06
N PRO A 9 -46.65 -7.73 20.35
CA PRO A 9 -45.31 -7.78 19.72
C PRO A 9 -44.25 -8.35 20.71
N PRO A 10 -42.93 -8.04 20.60
CA PRO A 10 -42.06 -7.79 19.44
C PRO A 10 -40.93 -8.85 19.35
N GLN A 11 -40.12 -8.83 18.28
CA GLN A 11 -38.72 -9.23 18.43
C GLN A 11 -37.80 -8.31 17.62
N ALA A 12 -37.24 -7.32 18.32
CA ALA A 12 -35.99 -6.70 17.92
C ALA A 12 -34.85 -7.66 18.27
N GLY A 13 -34.18 -8.16 17.25
CA GLY A 13 -32.84 -8.74 17.27
C GLY A 13 -32.34 -8.54 15.85
N GLY A 14 -31.29 -7.79 15.58
CA GLY A 14 -30.12 -7.47 16.38
C GLY A 14 -29.05 -7.32 15.31
N GLN A 15 -28.64 -6.08 15.04
CA GLN A 15 -27.68 -5.81 13.97
C GLN A 15 -26.31 -6.33 14.39
N ASP A 16 -25.88 -7.51 13.94
CA ASP A 16 -24.47 -7.91 14.07
C ASP A 16 -24.05 -9.03 13.11
N GLU A 17 -23.82 -8.66 11.84
CA GLU A 17 -23.06 -9.50 10.89
C GLU A 17 -22.42 -8.67 9.75
N GLY A 18 -22.07 -7.41 10.03
CA GLY A 18 -21.90 -6.38 8.99
C GLY A 18 -20.52 -5.74 8.78
N GLN A 19 -19.51 -5.99 9.63
CA GLN A 19 -18.32 -5.12 9.66
C GLN A 19 -16.95 -5.77 9.41
N ASN A 20 -16.76 -7.08 9.63
CA ASN A 20 -15.42 -7.67 9.53
C ASN A 20 -14.97 -8.02 8.09
N GLY A 21 -15.90 -8.26 7.17
CA GLY A 21 -15.58 -8.63 5.78
C GLY A 21 -15.14 -7.47 4.86
N LEU A 22 -15.65 -6.26 5.11
CA LEU A 22 -15.39 -5.09 4.24
C LEU A 22 -13.95 -4.58 4.35
N SER A 23 -13.37 -4.62 5.56
CA SER A 23 -11.99 -4.17 5.81
C SER A 23 -10.98 -4.98 5.00
N VAL A 24 -10.97 -6.31 5.18
CA VAL A 24 -10.04 -7.24 4.49
C VAL A 24 -10.19 -7.16 2.97
N TYR A 25 -11.41 -7.08 2.46
CA TYR A 25 -11.67 -6.93 1.03
C TYR A 25 -11.11 -5.62 0.46
N SER A 26 -11.26 -4.50 1.21
CA SER A 26 -10.72 -3.20 0.81
C SER A 26 -9.19 -3.17 0.79
N ILE A 27 -8.54 -3.81 1.77
CA ILE A 27 -7.07 -3.91 1.86
C ILE A 27 -6.53 -4.79 0.72
N SER A 28 -7.14 -5.95 0.47
CA SER A 28 -6.76 -6.85 -0.63
C SER A 28 -6.86 -6.15 -1.99
N ASN A 29 -7.91 -5.35 -2.22
CA ASN A 29 -8.06 -4.59 -3.46
C ASN A 29 -7.02 -3.47 -3.60
N LYS A 30 -6.67 -2.76 -2.52
CA LYS A 30 -5.57 -1.78 -2.53
C LYS A 30 -4.24 -2.44 -2.88
N GLN A 31 -3.90 -3.56 -2.25
CA GLN A 31 -2.66 -4.30 -2.55
C GLN A 31 -2.63 -4.82 -4.00
N LYS A 32 -3.74 -5.38 -4.52
CA LYS A 32 -3.85 -5.79 -5.93
C LYS A 32 -3.66 -4.60 -6.88
N ALA A 33 -4.24 -3.44 -6.57
CA ALA A 33 -4.07 -2.23 -7.36
C ALA A 33 -2.60 -1.77 -7.38
N VAL A 34 -1.93 -1.73 -6.22
CA VAL A 34 -0.50 -1.39 -6.12
C VAL A 34 0.36 -2.36 -6.92
N LYS A 35 0.18 -3.69 -6.74
CA LYS A 35 0.91 -4.70 -7.52
C LYS A 35 0.67 -4.57 -9.03
N SER A 36 -0.55 -4.25 -9.47
CA SER A 36 -0.83 -4.00 -10.89
C SER A 36 -0.11 -2.77 -11.43
N ARG A 37 0.08 -1.72 -10.62
CA ARG A 37 0.84 -0.51 -10.98
C ARG A 37 2.34 -0.78 -11.02
N ILE A 38 2.88 -1.54 -10.06
CA ILE A 38 4.28 -2.00 -10.06
C ILE A 38 4.59 -2.79 -11.35
N ILE A 39 3.72 -3.73 -11.73
CA ILE A 39 3.89 -4.52 -12.97
C ILE A 39 3.90 -3.61 -14.21
N ARG A 40 2.99 -2.64 -14.29
CA ARG A 40 2.95 -1.66 -15.40
C ARG A 40 4.19 -0.77 -15.44
N LEU A 41 4.68 -0.31 -14.29
CA LEU A 41 5.89 0.50 -14.19
C LEU A 41 7.10 -0.28 -14.71
N ARG A 42 7.30 -1.52 -14.22
CA ARG A 42 8.34 -2.42 -14.70
C ARG A 42 8.27 -2.64 -16.22
N GLN A 43 7.07 -2.88 -16.75
CA GLN A 43 6.83 -3.04 -18.18
C GLN A 43 7.19 -1.78 -18.99
N SER A 44 6.84 -0.59 -18.48
CA SER A 44 7.16 0.68 -19.13
C SER A 44 8.66 1.00 -19.17
N TRP A 45 9.43 0.44 -18.24
CA TRP A 45 10.89 0.58 -18.16
C TRP A 45 11.64 -0.58 -18.83
N HIS A 46 10.93 -1.57 -19.38
CA HIS A 46 11.47 -2.75 -20.04
C HIS A 46 12.46 -3.58 -19.17
N LEU A 47 12.28 -3.57 -17.85
CA LEU A 47 13.15 -4.30 -16.92
C LEU A 47 12.67 -5.72 -16.65
N GLU A 48 13.61 -6.66 -16.48
CA GLU A 48 13.31 -7.96 -15.89
C GLU A 48 12.92 -7.84 -14.42
N ILE A 49 12.35 -8.91 -13.85
CA ILE A 49 11.86 -8.91 -12.46
C ILE A 49 13.02 -8.68 -11.47
N ALA A 50 14.15 -9.39 -11.67
CA ALA A 50 15.31 -9.29 -10.80
C ALA A 50 16.00 -7.91 -10.87
N ASP A 51 16.10 -7.32 -12.08
CA ASP A 51 16.66 -5.99 -12.27
C ASP A 51 15.77 -4.91 -11.64
N PHE A 52 14.45 -5.01 -11.82
CA PHE A 52 13.50 -4.09 -11.21
C PHE A 52 13.55 -4.15 -9.68
N GLN A 53 13.63 -5.35 -9.10
CA GLN A 53 13.77 -5.54 -7.65
C GLN A 53 15.10 -4.99 -7.14
N SER A 54 16.20 -5.25 -7.84
CA SER A 54 17.52 -4.72 -7.49
C SER A 54 17.55 -3.19 -7.54
N PHE A 55 16.92 -2.59 -8.57
CA PHE A 55 16.77 -1.15 -8.70
C PHE A 55 15.87 -0.54 -7.62
N ALA A 56 14.75 -1.19 -7.28
CA ALA A 56 13.87 -0.79 -6.19
C ALA A 56 14.61 -0.78 -4.84
N ILE A 57 15.36 -1.83 -4.53
CA ILE A 57 16.19 -1.92 -3.31
C ILE A 57 17.26 -0.82 -3.31
N PHE A 58 17.89 -0.54 -4.46
CA PHE A 58 18.87 0.53 -4.59
C PHE A 58 18.27 1.92 -4.31
N ILE A 59 17.14 2.26 -4.95
CA ILE A 59 16.45 3.55 -4.76
C ILE A 59 15.92 3.69 -3.31
N ALA A 60 15.39 2.62 -2.73
CA ALA A 60 14.99 2.61 -1.32
C ALA A 60 16.19 2.84 -0.37
N ARG A 61 17.35 2.23 -0.65
CA ARG A 61 18.59 2.46 0.13
C ARG A 61 19.15 3.87 -0.06
N LEU A 62 19.03 4.46 -1.24
CA LEU A 62 19.49 5.83 -1.53
C LEU A 62 18.78 6.87 -0.65
N TYR A 63 17.47 6.69 -0.40
CA TYR A 63 16.66 7.62 0.40
C TYR A 63 16.31 7.06 1.79
N LEU A 64 17.11 6.13 2.32
CA LEU A 64 16.82 5.43 3.57
C LEU A 64 16.88 6.34 4.81
N GLU A 65 17.61 7.45 4.75
CA GLU A 65 17.67 8.44 5.84
C GLU A 65 16.33 9.12 6.13
N TYR A 66 15.41 9.13 5.17
CA TYR A 66 14.04 9.67 5.30
C TYR A 66 13.03 8.61 5.78
N ALA A 67 13.41 7.34 5.85
CA ALA A 67 12.53 6.26 6.33
C ALA A 67 12.44 6.27 7.87
N PRO A 68 11.36 5.72 8.47
CA PRO A 68 11.32 5.46 9.91
C PRO A 68 12.39 4.45 10.36
N PRO A 69 12.92 4.53 11.61
CA PRO A 69 14.01 3.68 12.08
C PRO A 69 13.79 2.17 11.87
N ASP A 70 12.58 1.68 12.11
CA ASP A 70 12.22 0.25 11.96
C ASP A 70 12.26 -0.21 10.50
N VAL A 71 12.07 0.71 9.55
CA VAL A 71 12.27 0.44 8.12
C VAL A 71 13.75 0.46 7.77
N ARG A 72 14.54 1.40 8.33
CA ARG A 72 16.01 1.42 8.09
C ARG A 72 16.66 0.10 8.49
N ALA A 73 16.24 -0.47 9.62
CA ALA A 73 16.71 -1.77 10.10
C ALA A 73 16.46 -2.91 9.09
N GLN A 74 15.33 -2.89 8.37
CA GLN A 74 14.97 -3.93 7.38
C GLN A 74 15.88 -3.92 6.14
N PHE A 75 16.52 -2.78 5.83
CA PHE A 75 17.45 -2.64 4.70
C PHE A 75 18.93 -2.83 5.10
N MET A 76 19.21 -3.23 6.35
CA MET A 76 20.58 -3.59 6.77
C MET A 76 21.07 -4.88 6.10
N GLY A 77 22.39 -5.01 5.94
CA GLY A 77 23.02 -6.18 5.29
C GLY A 77 23.10 -6.08 3.76
N ALA A 78 23.45 -7.19 3.11
CA ALA A 78 23.66 -7.23 1.66
C ALA A 78 22.35 -7.06 0.87
N PRO A 79 22.33 -6.30 -0.25
CA PRO A 79 21.12 -6.13 -1.07
C PRO A 79 20.48 -7.45 -1.52
N SER A 80 21.29 -8.45 -1.85
CA SER A 80 20.86 -9.80 -2.25
C SER A 80 20.22 -10.64 -1.13
N GLN A 81 20.31 -10.18 0.13
CA GLN A 81 19.73 -10.84 1.30
C GLN A 81 18.48 -10.10 1.81
N THR A 82 18.00 -9.07 1.09
CA THR A 82 16.83 -8.28 1.47
C THR A 82 15.57 -9.18 1.54
N PRO A 83 14.86 -9.25 2.68
CA PRO A 83 13.68 -10.10 2.82
C PRO A 83 12.56 -9.74 1.83
N HIS A 84 11.78 -10.71 1.36
CA HIS A 84 10.72 -10.48 0.35
C HIS A 84 9.75 -9.34 0.71
N LYS A 85 9.30 -9.26 1.98
CA LYS A 85 8.43 -8.18 2.47
C LYS A 85 9.09 -6.79 2.32
N THR A 86 10.40 -6.72 2.53
CA THR A 86 11.20 -5.51 2.35
C THR A 86 11.41 -5.18 0.86
N VAL A 87 11.50 -6.19 -0.02
CA VAL A 87 11.49 -5.98 -1.48
C VAL A 87 10.15 -5.41 -1.94
N GLU A 88 9.01 -5.95 -1.49
CA GLU A 88 7.68 -5.39 -1.84
C GLU A 88 7.50 -3.95 -1.35
N LEU A 89 8.04 -3.61 -0.17
CA LEU A 89 8.10 -2.23 0.33
C LEU A 89 8.98 -1.34 -0.57
N ALA A 90 10.14 -1.83 -1.01
CA ALA A 90 11.03 -1.11 -1.92
C ALA A 90 10.38 -0.85 -3.29
N GLU A 91 9.72 -1.86 -3.87
CA GLU A 91 8.97 -1.72 -5.14
C GLU A 91 7.81 -0.71 -4.99
N THR A 92 7.14 -0.71 -3.84
CA THR A 92 6.07 0.24 -3.53
C THR A 92 6.60 1.67 -3.38
N PHE A 93 7.73 1.85 -2.69
CA PHE A 93 8.40 3.15 -2.58
C PHE A 93 8.85 3.66 -3.95
N LEU A 94 9.47 2.81 -4.77
CA LEU A 94 9.88 3.13 -6.14
C LEU A 94 8.71 3.59 -7.02
N LEU A 95 7.54 2.94 -6.91
CA LEU A 95 6.33 3.36 -7.61
C LEU A 95 5.88 4.76 -7.21
N LEU A 96 5.86 5.06 -5.90
CA LEU A 96 5.46 6.37 -5.41
C LEU A 96 6.46 7.46 -5.80
N TYR A 97 7.77 7.17 -5.68
CA TYR A 97 8.85 8.05 -6.10
C TYR A 97 8.77 8.38 -7.59
N GLY A 98 8.64 7.37 -8.46
CA GLY A 98 8.49 7.59 -9.90
C GLY A 98 7.24 8.40 -10.27
N THR A 99 6.13 8.19 -9.56
CA THR A 99 4.89 8.97 -9.75
C THR A 99 5.06 10.43 -9.31
N ALA A 100 5.75 10.67 -8.18
CA ALA A 100 6.02 12.00 -7.67
C ALA A 100 6.99 12.79 -8.60
N GLU A 101 8.02 12.12 -9.11
CA GLU A 101 8.95 12.64 -10.12
C GLU A 101 8.25 13.06 -11.42
N GLU A 102 7.29 12.27 -11.90
CA GLU A 102 6.47 12.62 -13.06
C GLU A 102 5.55 13.82 -12.75
N GLN A 103 4.90 13.82 -11.59
CA GLN A 103 3.99 14.89 -11.18
C GLN A 103 4.70 16.25 -11.04
N VAL A 104 5.92 16.28 -10.46
CA VAL A 104 6.71 17.53 -10.35
C VAL A 104 7.05 18.11 -11.72
N LYS A 105 7.35 17.26 -12.71
CA LYS A 105 7.62 17.71 -14.09
C LYS A 105 6.38 18.29 -14.80
N ILE A 106 5.18 17.95 -14.33
CA ILE A 106 3.91 18.43 -14.91
C ILE A 106 3.40 19.69 -14.19
N THR A 107 3.55 19.78 -12.86
CA THR A 107 2.91 20.85 -12.06
C THR A 107 3.86 21.73 -11.25
N GLU A 108 5.18 21.66 -11.48
CA GLU A 108 6.22 22.42 -10.75
C GLU A 108 6.11 22.30 -9.21
N GLY A 109 5.56 21.18 -8.74
CA GLY A 109 5.29 20.94 -7.33
C GLY A 109 6.53 20.51 -6.54
N GLN A 110 6.33 20.15 -5.28
CA GLN A 110 7.33 19.51 -4.44
C GLN A 110 6.72 18.28 -3.74
N TYR A 111 7.55 17.30 -3.40
CA TYR A 111 7.18 16.14 -2.59
C TYR A 111 8.15 15.97 -1.42
N SER A 112 7.68 15.33 -0.35
CA SER A 112 8.47 14.96 0.83
C SER A 112 8.84 13.48 0.75
N LEU A 113 10.13 13.16 0.81
CA LEU A 113 10.61 11.76 0.84
C LEU A 113 10.10 11.03 2.10
N THR A 114 9.93 11.73 3.22
CA THR A 114 9.34 11.21 4.47
C THR A 114 7.87 10.82 4.26
N ASP A 115 7.13 11.61 3.49
CA ASP A 115 5.70 11.36 3.21
C ASP A 115 5.56 10.20 2.22
N LEU A 116 6.44 10.12 1.21
CA LEU A 116 6.52 8.97 0.30
C LEU A 116 6.84 7.67 1.04
N TRP A 117 7.78 7.69 1.99
CA TRP A 117 8.03 6.55 2.87
C TRP A 117 6.81 6.17 3.71
N SER A 118 6.15 7.15 4.33
CA SER A 118 4.96 6.94 5.14
C SER A 118 3.80 6.33 4.33
N ALA A 119 3.62 6.78 3.08
CA ALA A 119 2.64 6.21 2.16
C ALA A 119 3.04 4.82 1.66
N ALA A 120 4.34 4.57 1.38
CA ALA A 120 4.83 3.26 0.98
C ALA A 120 4.59 2.20 2.07
N ILE A 121 4.84 2.56 3.33
CA ILE A 121 4.60 1.68 4.50
C ILE A 121 3.11 1.37 4.64
N GLN A 122 2.22 2.35 4.51
CA GLN A 122 0.77 2.11 4.56
C GLN A 122 0.27 1.18 3.44
N LEU A 123 0.82 1.33 2.23
CA LEU A 123 0.42 0.54 1.06
C LEU A 123 1.02 -0.87 1.02
N ALA A 124 2.26 -1.05 1.48
CA ALA A 124 2.93 -2.35 1.53
C ALA A 124 2.63 -3.13 2.83
N GLY A 125 2.56 -2.43 3.97
CA GLY A 125 2.27 -3.00 5.29
C GLY A 125 0.80 -3.36 5.48
N GLY A 126 -0.12 -2.55 4.91
CA GLY A 126 -1.55 -2.86 4.87
C GLY A 126 -2.26 -2.76 6.22
N ALA A 127 -2.26 -1.55 6.81
CA ALA A 127 -3.07 -1.16 7.98
C ALA A 127 -3.10 -2.18 9.14
N GLU A 128 -2.10 -2.08 10.02
CA GLU A 128 -2.22 -2.55 11.42
C GLU A 128 -3.22 -1.68 12.19
#